data_AF-A0A060Z9R4-F1
#
_entry.id   AF-A0A060Z9R4-F1
#
_cell.length_a   1.000
_cell.length_b   1.000
_cell.length_c   1.000
_cell.angle_alpha   90.00
_cell.angle_beta   90.00
_cell.angle_gamma   90.00
#
_symmetry.space_group_name_H-M   'P 1'
#
loop_
_entity.id
_entity.type
_entity.pdbx_description
1 polymer ?
#
loop_
_entity_poly.entity_id
_entity_poly.type
_entity_poly.pdbx_seq_one_letter_code
_entity_poly.pdbx_strand_id
1 'polypeptide(L)' 'MRAPAVLEDCVIKLSSADVSKTFKQVNIHKAAGPDGLPGRVLRACADQLAGVFTDIFNLSLT' A
#
# COMPACT_ATOMS: atom_id res chain seq x y z
N MET A 1 38.25 -17.94 6.53
CA MET A 1 37.16 -17.53 7.44
C MET A 1 35.97 -17.16 6.58
N ARG A 2 34.87 -17.90 6.69
CA ARG A 2 33.67 -17.74 5.85
C ARG A 2 32.80 -16.65 6.46
N ALA A 3 32.67 -15.51 5.79
CA ALA A 3 31.63 -14.53 6.14
C ALA A 3 30.28 -15.16 5.80
N PRO A 4 29.28 -15.09 6.68
CA PRO A 4 27.96 -15.57 6.34
C PRO A 4 27.39 -14.58 5.33
N ALA A 5 27.17 -15.04 4.10
CA ALA A 5 26.19 -14.42 3.22
C ALA A 5 24.82 -14.75 3.84
N VAL A 6 24.47 -14.04 4.91
CA VAL A 6 23.08 -13.95 5.33
C VAL A 6 22.42 -13.23 4.17
N LEU A 7 21.67 -13.99 3.38
CA LEU A 7 20.65 -13.43 2.53
C LEU A 7 19.74 -12.71 3.52
N GLU A 8 19.98 -11.41 3.74
CA GLU A 8 19.02 -10.53 4.40
C GLU A 8 17.71 -10.85 3.71
N ASP A 9 16.78 -11.47 4.44
CA ASP A 9 15.45 -11.78 3.92
C ASP A 9 14.97 -10.53 3.19
N CYS A 10 14.69 -10.63 1.89
CA CYS A 10 14.37 -9.46 1.07
C CYS A 10 13.15 -8.76 1.66
N VAL A 11 13.37 -7.77 2.54
CA VAL A 11 12.31 -7.07 3.25
C VAL A 11 11.48 -6.32 2.23
N ILE A 12 10.25 -6.77 2.03
CA ILE A 12 9.30 -6.12 1.13
C ILE A 12 8.86 -4.82 1.81
N LYS A 13 9.29 -3.68 1.25
CA LYS A 13 8.84 -2.36 1.67
C LYS A 13 8.05 -1.69 0.56
N LEU A 14 6.90 -1.15 0.91
CA LEU A 14 6.06 -0.34 0.05
C LEU A 14 6.43 1.13 0.19
N SER A 15 6.42 1.85 -0.92
CA SER A 15 6.55 3.31 -0.92
C SER A 15 5.18 3.99 -0.92
N SER A 16 5.10 5.20 -0.37
CA SER A 16 3.86 6.01 -0.42
C SER A 16 3.46 6.39 -1.83
N ALA A 17 4.44 6.55 -2.74
CA ALA A 17 4.18 6.82 -4.15
C ALA A 17 3.46 5.64 -4.83
N ASP A 18 3.88 4.40 -4.54
CA ASP A 18 3.25 3.20 -5.10
C ASP A 18 1.84 2.99 -4.54
N VAL A 19 1.65 3.23 -3.24
CA VAL A 19 0.32 3.16 -2.61
C VAL A 19 -0.61 4.24 -3.16
N SER A 20 -0.17 5.50 -3.29
CA SER A 20 -0.95 6.58 -3.90
C SER A 20 -1.33 6.25 -5.34
N LYS A 21 -0.36 5.77 -6.15
CA LYS A 21 -0.60 5.35 -7.53
C LYS A 21 -1.66 4.25 -7.61
N THR A 22 -1.62 3.30 -6.69
CA THR A 22 -2.59 2.20 -6.61
C THR A 22 -3.99 2.73 -6.30
N PHE A 23 -4.14 3.63 -5.31
CA PHE A 23 -5.42 4.27 -5.03
C PHE A 23 -5.95 5.09 -6.23
N LYS A 24 -5.07 5.77 -6.96
CA LYS A 24 -5.44 6.54 -8.17
C LYS A 24 -5.95 5.67 -9.32
N GLN A 25 -5.56 4.40 -9.34
CA GLN A 25 -5.93 3.41 -10.36
C GLN A 25 -7.20 2.62 -10.00
N VAL A 26 -7.80 2.85 -8.83
CA VAL A 26 -9.05 2.20 -8.43
C VAL A 26 -10.14 2.47 -9.48
N ASN A 27 -10.79 1.39 -9.93
CA ASN A 27 -11.96 1.50 -10.80
C ASN A 27 -13.14 2.06 -10.00
N ILE A 28 -13.49 3.31 -10.28
CA ILE A 28 -14.55 4.05 -9.59
C ILE A 28 -15.96 3.52 -9.85
N HIS A 29 -16.15 2.64 -10.84
CA HIS A 29 -17.43 2.04 -11.20
C HIS A 29 -17.70 0.71 -10.48
N LYS A 30 -16.76 0.19 -9.68
CA LYS A 30 -17.02 -0.98 -8.84
C LYS A 30 -17.96 -0.62 -7.68
N ALA A 31 -18.73 -1.62 -7.24
CA ALA A 31 -19.51 -1.52 -6.02
C ALA A 31 -18.60 -1.20 -4.81
N ALA A 32 -19.17 -0.52 -3.82
CA ALA A 32 -18.47 -0.24 -2.57
C ALA A 32 -18.12 -1.56 -1.85
N GLY A 33 -17.06 -1.52 -1.05
CA GLY A 33 -16.71 -2.63 -0.16
C GLY A 33 -17.75 -2.82 0.97
N PRO A 34 -17.55 -3.82 1.84
CA PRO A 34 -18.39 -4.01 3.04
C PRO A 34 -18.33 -2.83 4.01
N ASP A 35 -17.32 -1.96 3.87
CA ASP A 35 -17.16 -0.69 4.56
C ASP A 35 -18.06 0.44 4.01
N GLY A 36 -18.76 0.20 2.89
CA GLY A 36 -19.58 1.21 2.22
C GLY A 36 -18.77 2.29 1.50
N LEU A 37 -17.45 2.17 1.41
CA LEU A 37 -16.60 3.16 0.75
C LEU A 37 -16.57 2.94 -0.76
N PRO A 38 -17.05 3.90 -1.57
CA PRO A 38 -16.99 3.77 -3.02
C PRO A 38 -15.58 4.07 -3.53
N GLY A 39 -15.16 3.40 -4.62
CA GLY A 39 -13.83 3.58 -5.20
C GLY A 39 -13.49 5.03 -5.59
N ARG A 40 -14.50 5.86 -5.88
CA ARG A 40 -14.31 7.30 -6.14
C ARG A 40 -13.71 8.06 -4.95
N VAL A 41 -14.08 7.68 -3.72
CA VAL A 41 -13.56 8.33 -2.49
C VAL A 41 -12.10 7.93 -2.29
N LEU A 42 -11.79 6.65 -2.44
CA LEU A 42 -10.41 6.16 -2.37
C LEU A 42 -9.50 6.87 -3.38
N ARG A 43 -9.98 7.06 -4.62
CA ARG A 43 -9.24 7.77 -5.67
C ARG A 43 -9.06 9.25 -5.36
N ALA A 44 -10.08 9.93 -4.83
CA ALA A 44 -10.01 11.35 -4.48
C ALA A 44 -9.09 11.61 -3.28
N CYS A 45 -9.07 10.71 -2.30
CA CYS A 45 -8.26 10.82 -1.09
C CYS A 45 -6.89 10.13 -1.21
N ALA A 46 -6.49 9.69 -2.41
CA ALA A 46 -5.29 8.86 -2.61
C ALA A 46 -4.03 9.44 -1.94
N ASP A 47 -3.78 10.74 -2.10
CA ASP A 47 -2.58 11.38 -1.56
C ASP A 47 -2.64 11.57 -0.04
N GLN A 48 -3.84 11.71 0.53
CA GLN A 48 -4.05 11.81 1.99
C GLN A 48 -3.91 10.44 2.66
N LEU A 49 -4.40 9.38 2.00
CA LEU A 49 -4.42 8.02 2.53
C LEU A 49 -3.08 7.30 2.35
N ALA A 50 -2.29 7.66 1.35
CA ALA A 50 -1.08 6.93 0.98
C ALA A 50 -0.10 6.73 2.14
N GLY A 51 0.21 7.78 2.91
CA GLY A 51 1.16 7.67 4.02
C GLY A 51 0.70 6.68 5.09
N VAL A 52 -0.52 6.86 5.60
CA VAL A 52 -1.09 6.01 6.66
C VAL A 52 -1.18 4.55 6.22
N PHE A 53 -1.63 4.30 4.99
CA PHE A 53 -1.71 2.93 4.47
C PHE A 53 -0.35 2.31 4.21
N THR A 54 0.64 3.07 3.76
CA THR A 54 2.02 2.59 3.64
C THR A 54 2.56 2.12 4.99
N ASP A 55 2.36 2.88 6.05
CA ASP A 55 2.82 2.50 7.40
C ASP A 55 2.13 1.21 7.86
N ILE A 56 0.79 1.12 7.72
CA ILE A 56 0.01 -0.07 8.08
C ILE A 56 0.50 -1.31 7.32
N PHE A 57 0.67 -1.19 6.00
CA PHE A 57 1.10 -2.32 5.19
C PHE A 57 2.52 -2.74 5.52
N ASN A 58 3.45 -1.80 5.68
CA ASN A 58 4.84 -2.13 6.04
C ASN A 58 4.94 -2.76 7.43
N LEU A 59 4.14 -2.31 8.41
CA LEU A 59 4.01 -2.99 9.71
C LEU A 59 3.53 -4.43 9.57
N SER A 60 2.62 -4.69 8.63
CA SER A 60 2.02 -6.02 8.41
C SER A 60 2.93 -6.96 7.62
N LEU A 61 3.92 -6.42 6.91
CA LEU A 61 4.88 -7.16 6.07
C LEU A 61 6.21 -7.44 6.81
N THR A 62 6.34 -6.96 8.04
CA THR A 62 7.48 -7.20 8.93
C THR A 62 7.22 -8.41 9.81
#